data_AF-A0A511R2M4-F1
#
_entry.id   AF-A0A511R2M4-F1
#
_cell.length_a   1.000
_cell.length_b   1.000
_cell.length_c   1.000
_cell.angle_alpha   90.00
_cell.angle_beta   90.00
_cell.angle_gamma   90.00
#
_symmetry.space_group_name_H-M   'P 1'
#
loop_
_entity.id
_entity.type
_entity.pdbx_description
1 polymer ?
#
loop_
_entity_poly.entity_id
_entity_poly.type
_entity_poly.pdbx_seq_one_letter_code
_entity_poly.pdbx_strand_id
1 'polypeptide(L)'
;MSLTYKDVTYQDGIPHAVRVLGKGNKERVVVLSPTAQRALFQWLKHRNLEGHPTSPHLWSYTSGARKGQPFPARTVQAMLKRVAKKAGLKEWAKLTPHKLRHSYASALMEAGRGIDEVKELLGHASIATTQIYVHVSRKRLEEAARALPDVLG
;
A
#
# COMPACT_ATOMS: atom_id res chain seq x y z
N MET A 1 -10.36 -8.51 9.18
CA MET A 1 -10.96 -9.13 7.97
C MET A 1 -9.87 -9.29 6.92
N SER A 2 -9.76 -10.45 6.26
CA SER A 2 -8.76 -10.72 5.22
C SER A 2 -9.35 -10.46 3.84
N LEU A 3 -8.58 -9.87 2.92
CA LEU A 3 -8.98 -9.72 1.52
C LEU A 3 -9.24 -11.08 0.86
N THR A 4 -10.23 -11.11 -0.01
CA THR A 4 -10.57 -12.27 -0.84
C THR A 4 -10.31 -11.98 -2.32
N TYR A 5 -10.29 -13.01 -3.15
CA TYR A 5 -10.14 -12.81 -4.61
C TYR A 5 -11.33 -12.05 -5.22
N LYS A 6 -12.51 -12.10 -4.58
CA LYS A 6 -13.72 -11.35 -4.98
C LYS A 6 -13.61 -9.85 -4.72
N ASP A 7 -12.60 -9.44 -3.95
CA ASP A 7 -12.32 -8.03 -3.67
C ASP A 7 -11.43 -7.39 -4.75
N VAL A 8 -10.91 -8.18 -5.68
CA VAL A 8 -10.12 -7.70 -6.82
C VAL A 8 -11.04 -7.34 -7.98
N THR A 9 -10.86 -6.14 -8.50
CA THR A 9 -11.51 -5.68 -9.74
C THR A 9 -10.51 -5.76 -10.88
N TYR A 10 -11.00 -6.00 -12.09
CA TYR A 10 -10.18 -6.19 -13.28
C TYR A 10 -10.56 -5.20 -14.37
N GLN A 11 -9.58 -4.80 -15.16
CA GLN A 11 -9.75 -4.05 -16.39
C GLN A 11 -8.92 -4.75 -17.46
N ASP A 12 -9.55 -5.11 -18.59
CA ASP A 12 -8.89 -5.85 -19.69
C ASP A 12 -8.16 -7.13 -19.24
N GLY A 13 -8.74 -7.83 -18.25
CA GLY A 13 -8.16 -9.05 -17.66
C GLY A 13 -7.01 -8.83 -16.68
N ILE A 14 -6.64 -7.58 -16.41
CA ILE A 14 -5.56 -7.20 -15.49
C ILE A 14 -6.16 -6.72 -14.16
N PRO A 15 -5.65 -7.16 -12.99
CA PRO A 15 -6.06 -6.62 -11.70
C PRO A 15 -5.85 -5.11 -11.67
N HIS A 16 -6.91 -4.34 -11.43
CA HIS A 16 -6.88 -2.88 -11.51
C HIS A 16 -7.01 -2.21 -10.14
N ALA A 17 -7.96 -2.66 -9.31
CA ALA A 17 -8.17 -2.11 -7.98
C ALA A 17 -8.61 -3.20 -6.98
N VAL A 18 -8.48 -2.92 -5.69
CA VAL A 18 -8.92 -3.81 -4.61
C VAL A 18 -9.90 -3.08 -3.69
N ARG A 19 -11.07 -3.68 -3.46
CA ARG A 19 -12.02 -3.23 -2.44
C ARG A 19 -11.53 -3.66 -1.06
N VAL A 20 -11.44 -2.72 -0.14
CA VAL A 20 -10.97 -2.98 1.22
C VAL A 20 -12.03 -2.52 2.21
N LEU A 21 -12.39 -3.40 3.13
CA LEU A 21 -13.29 -3.07 4.22
C LEU A 21 -12.50 -2.56 5.42
N GLY A 22 -12.74 -1.29 5.78
CA GLY A 22 -12.05 -0.56 6.82
C GLY A 22 -12.68 -0.69 8.22
N LYS A 23 -12.10 0.05 9.18
CA LYS A 23 -12.69 0.21 10.51
C LYS A 23 -14.07 0.86 10.38
N GLY A 24 -15.07 0.32 11.09
CA GLY A 24 -16.45 0.83 11.06
C GLY A 24 -17.23 0.43 9.81
N ASN A 25 -16.86 -0.68 9.16
CA ASN A 25 -17.54 -1.21 7.96
C ASN A 25 -17.55 -0.26 6.75
N LYS A 26 -16.62 0.70 6.72
CA LYS A 26 -16.46 1.63 5.60
C LYS A 26 -15.68 0.95 4.48
N GLU A 27 -16.30 0.83 3.32
CA GLU A 27 -15.64 0.34 2.12
C GLU A 27 -14.79 1.43 1.48
N ARG A 28 -13.68 1.01 0.85
CA ARG A 28 -12.83 1.85 0.03
C ARG A 28 -12.30 1.05 -1.16
N VAL A 29 -12.12 1.70 -2.29
CA VAL A 29 -11.47 1.12 -3.47
C VAL A 29 -10.06 1.67 -3.55
N VAL A 30 -9.06 0.79 -3.61
CA VAL A 30 -7.66 1.17 -3.76
C VAL A 30 -7.21 0.78 -5.16
N VAL A 31 -6.99 1.78 -6.01
CA VAL A 31 -6.43 1.59 -7.36
C VAL A 31 -4.97 1.15 -7.24
N LEU A 32 -4.60 0.11 -7.99
CA LEU A 32 -3.27 -0.47 -7.98
C LEU A 32 -2.37 0.28 -8.96
N SER A 33 -1.15 0.60 -8.51
CA SER A 33 -0.09 1.05 -9.42
C SER A 33 0.29 -0.06 -10.40
N PRO A 34 0.84 0.26 -11.59
CA PRO A 34 1.24 -0.76 -12.56
C PRO A 34 2.15 -1.86 -11.98
N THR A 35 3.03 -1.49 -11.05
CA THR A 35 3.88 -2.45 -10.32
C THR A 35 3.06 -3.39 -9.43
N ALA A 36 2.07 -2.87 -8.71
CA ALA A 36 1.19 -3.68 -7.87
C ALA A 36 0.26 -4.58 -8.72
N GLN A 37 -0.23 -4.08 -9.86
CA GLN A 37 -1.02 -4.87 -10.82
C GLN A 37 -0.21 -6.08 -11.32
N ARG A 38 1.03 -5.86 -11.78
CA ARG A 38 1.92 -6.94 -12.22
C ARG A 38 2.20 -7.95 -11.12
N ALA A 39 2.54 -7.48 -9.92
CA ALA A 39 2.81 -8.36 -8.78
C ALA A 39 1.58 -9.19 -8.38
N LEU A 40 0.39 -8.58 -8.35
CA LEU A 40 -0.86 -9.28 -8.04
C LEU A 40 -1.23 -10.28 -9.13
N PHE A 41 -1.06 -9.92 -10.40
CA PHE A 41 -1.30 -10.82 -11.52
C PHE A 41 -0.41 -12.07 -11.45
N GLN A 42 0.90 -11.88 -11.25
CA GLN A 42 1.85 -12.99 -11.08
C GLN A 42 1.49 -13.89 -9.90
N TRP A 43 1.09 -13.28 -8.78
CA TRP A 43 0.62 -14.02 -7.64
C TRP A 43 -0.63 -14.84 -7.94
N LEU A 44 -1.64 -14.24 -8.56
CA LEU A 44 -2.90 -14.93 -8.88
C LEU A 44 -2.65 -16.11 -9.83
N LYS A 45 -1.74 -15.95 -10.80
CA LYS A 45 -1.30 -17.04 -11.67
C LYS A 45 -0.67 -18.18 -10.87
N HIS A 46 0.33 -17.88 -10.03
CA HIS A 46 1.01 -18.89 -9.21
C HIS A 46 0.05 -19.57 -8.23
N ARG A 47 -0.83 -18.80 -7.57
CA ARG A 47 -1.86 -19.29 -6.66
C ARG A 47 -2.80 -20.28 -7.35
N ASN A 48 -3.21 -19.99 -8.58
CA ASN A 48 -4.15 -20.83 -9.32
C ASN A 48 -3.49 -22.12 -9.82
N LEU A 49 -2.20 -22.08 -10.18
CA LEU A 49 -1.46 -23.22 -10.70
C LEU A 49 -0.92 -24.14 -9.59
N GLU A 50 -0.32 -23.55 -8.55
CA GLU A 50 0.47 -24.28 -7.55
C GLU A 50 -0.12 -24.20 -6.13
N GLY A 51 -0.97 -23.20 -5.89
CA GLY A 51 -1.56 -22.89 -4.60
C GLY A 51 -2.88 -23.62 -4.33
N HIS A 52 -3.83 -22.90 -3.74
CA HIS A 52 -5.15 -23.39 -3.41
C HIS A 52 -6.21 -22.54 -4.13
N PRO A 53 -6.58 -22.88 -5.38
CA PRO A 53 -7.41 -22.02 -6.23
C PRO A 53 -8.77 -21.70 -5.59
N THR A 54 -9.34 -22.64 -4.85
CA THR A 54 -10.65 -22.50 -4.20
C THR A 54 -10.62 -21.80 -2.84
N SER A 55 -9.44 -21.44 -2.31
CA SER A 55 -9.37 -20.69 -1.05
C SER A 55 -10.10 -19.35 -1.25
N PRO A 56 -10.85 -18.83 -0.26
CA PRO A 56 -11.42 -17.50 -0.38
C PRO A 56 -10.34 -16.41 -0.26
N HIS A 57 -9.23 -16.69 0.41
CA HIS A 57 -8.24 -15.68 0.75
C HIS A 57 -7.39 -15.26 -0.46
N LEU A 58 -7.22 -13.95 -0.62
CA LEU A 58 -6.38 -13.38 -1.67
C LEU A 58 -4.92 -13.81 -1.46
N TRP A 59 -4.42 -13.69 -0.24
CA TRP A 59 -3.07 -14.10 0.16
C TRP A 59 -3.13 -15.29 1.09
N SER A 60 -2.56 -16.43 0.68
CA SER A 60 -2.62 -17.69 1.43
C SER A 60 -1.36 -18.51 1.24
N TYR A 61 -1.07 -19.43 2.15
CA TYR A 61 -0.02 -20.41 1.92
C TYR A 61 -0.33 -21.27 0.69
N THR A 62 0.65 -21.51 -0.17
CA THR A 62 0.49 -22.32 -1.39
C THR A 62 0.83 -23.80 -1.17
N SER A 63 1.54 -24.13 -0.10
CA SER A 63 1.99 -25.50 0.20
C SER A 63 2.00 -25.80 1.71
N GLY A 64 2.23 -27.08 2.03
CA GLY A 64 2.31 -27.59 3.41
C GLY A 64 0.96 -27.66 4.13
N ALA A 65 1.00 -27.98 5.43
CA ALA A 65 -0.20 -28.21 6.25
C ALA A 65 -1.12 -26.99 6.40
N ARG A 66 -0.63 -25.78 6.09
CA ARG A 66 -1.42 -24.53 6.13
C ARG A 66 -1.93 -24.10 4.76
N LYS A 67 -1.78 -24.93 3.73
CA LYS A 67 -2.21 -24.62 2.36
C LYS A 67 -3.63 -24.06 2.34
N GLY A 68 -3.83 -22.95 1.63
CA GLY A 68 -5.11 -22.26 1.52
C GLY A 68 -5.47 -21.35 2.71
N GLN A 69 -4.79 -21.44 3.86
CA GLN A 69 -5.01 -20.55 5.00
C GLN A 69 -4.37 -19.17 4.78
N PRO A 70 -4.94 -18.08 5.34
CA PRO A 70 -4.40 -16.74 5.17
C PRO A 70 -3.09 -16.56 5.94
N PHE A 71 -2.23 -15.64 5.47
CA PHE A 71 -1.03 -15.29 6.22
C PHE A 71 -1.37 -14.54 7.51
N PRO A 72 -0.86 -14.98 8.69
CA PRO A 72 -0.87 -14.18 9.90
C PRO A 72 -0.10 -12.87 9.71
N ALA A 73 -0.51 -11.80 10.38
CA ALA A 73 0.17 -10.49 10.30
C ALA A 73 1.67 -10.56 10.62
N ARG A 74 2.05 -11.37 11.62
CA ARG A 74 3.46 -11.63 11.97
C ARG A 74 4.26 -12.25 10.83
N THR A 75 3.63 -13.11 10.02
CA THR A 75 4.28 -13.75 8.87
C THR A 75 4.58 -12.71 7.80
N VAL A 76 3.62 -11.84 7.50
CA VAL A 76 3.81 -10.73 6.55
C VAL A 76 4.92 -9.78 7.01
N GLN A 77 4.95 -9.44 8.30
CA GLN A 77 6.03 -8.62 8.87
C GLN A 77 7.40 -9.30 8.75
N ALA A 78 7.49 -10.61 9.02
CA ALA A 78 8.73 -11.37 8.88
C ALA A 78 9.20 -11.45 7.41
N MET A 79 8.26 -11.64 6.47
CA MET A 79 8.55 -11.63 5.03
C MET A 79 9.11 -10.26 4.59
N LEU A 80 8.48 -9.17 5.03
CA LEU A 80 8.96 -7.81 4.74
C LEU A 80 10.39 -7.60 5.25
N LYS A 81 10.67 -7.94 6.52
CA LYS A 81 12.00 -7.80 7.11
C LYS A 81 13.05 -8.62 6.35
N ARG A 82 12.69 -9.85 5.92
CA ARG A 82 13.56 -10.71 5.12
C ARG A 82 13.91 -10.08 3.77
N VAL A 83 12.92 -9.58 3.04
CA VAL A 83 13.14 -8.91 1.75
C VAL A 83 13.96 -7.63 1.93
N ALA A 84 13.66 -6.81 2.93
CA ALA A 84 14.41 -5.60 3.24
C ALA A 84 15.88 -5.87 3.60
N LYS A 85 16.14 -6.91 4.38
CA LYS A 85 17.50 -7.35 4.72
C LYS A 85 18.25 -7.81 3.46
N LYS A 86 17.60 -8.60 2.60
CA LYS A 86 18.17 -9.05 1.32
C LYS A 86 18.47 -7.88 0.37
N ALA A 87 17.68 -6.81 0.44
CA ALA A 87 17.89 -5.59 -0.33
C ALA A 87 18.97 -4.65 0.26
N GLY A 88 19.62 -5.02 1.37
CA GLY A 88 20.69 -4.21 1.97
C GLY A 88 20.22 -2.96 2.74
N LEU A 89 18.94 -2.87 3.11
CA LEU A 89 18.42 -1.71 3.84
C LEU A 89 18.96 -1.67 5.28
N LYS A 90 19.68 -0.60 5.66
CA LYS A 90 20.33 -0.48 6.98
C LYS A 90 19.37 -0.65 8.16
N GLU A 91 18.15 -0.11 8.07
CA GLU A 91 17.13 -0.19 9.13
C GLU A 91 16.09 -1.31 8.91
N TRP A 92 16.45 -2.38 8.17
CA TRP A 92 15.52 -3.46 7.81
C TRP A 92 14.73 -4.04 9.00
N ALA A 93 15.33 -4.12 10.19
CA ALA A 93 14.70 -4.67 11.39
C ALA A 93 13.54 -3.81 11.93
N LYS A 94 13.57 -2.49 11.65
CA LYS A 94 12.55 -1.52 12.07
C LYS A 94 11.44 -1.35 11.03
N LEU A 95 11.53 -1.99 9.86
CA LEU A 95 10.50 -1.89 8.83
C LEU A 95 9.25 -2.65 9.24
N THR A 96 8.11 -2.00 9.04
CA THR A 96 6.78 -2.53 9.25
C THR A 96 5.88 -2.15 8.08
N PRO A 97 4.77 -2.88 7.83
CA PRO A 97 3.81 -2.49 6.80
C PRO A 97 3.29 -1.05 6.95
N HIS A 98 3.16 -0.56 8.19
CA HIS A 98 2.76 0.83 8.45
C HIS A 98 3.82 1.84 8.00
N LYS A 99 5.12 1.55 8.19
CA LYS A 99 6.19 2.41 7.66
C LYS A 99 6.17 2.49 6.13
N LEU A 100 5.90 1.38 5.43
CA LEU A 100 5.74 1.41 3.97
C LEU A 100 4.56 2.28 3.53
N ARG A 101 3.43 2.22 4.25
CA ARG A 101 2.28 3.09 4.01
C ARG A 101 2.62 4.57 4.20
N HIS A 102 3.41 4.89 5.22
CA HIS A 102 3.90 6.26 5.42
C HIS A 102 4.84 6.70 4.30
N SER A 103 5.79 5.86 3.90
CA SER A 103 6.70 6.16 2.79
C SER A 103 5.95 6.38 1.46
N TYR A 104 4.89 5.60 1.20
CA TYR A 104 4.04 5.80 0.02
C TYR A 104 3.37 7.18 0.02
N ALA A 105 2.80 7.59 1.15
CA ALA A 105 2.18 8.89 1.30
C ALA A 105 3.19 10.05 1.15
N SER A 106 4.36 9.94 1.79
CA SER A 106 5.43 10.92 1.63
C SER A 106 5.89 11.03 0.18
N ALA A 107 6.08 9.90 -0.52
CA ALA A 107 6.48 9.89 -1.92
C ALA A 107 5.45 10.57 -2.85
N LEU A 108 4.15 10.38 -2.59
CA LEU A 108 3.10 11.08 -3.34
C LEU A 108 3.12 12.60 -3.07
N MET A 109 3.29 13.00 -1.80
CA MET A 109 3.44 14.41 -1.46
C MET A 109 4.67 14.99 -2.16
N GLU A 110 5.83 14.34 -2.08
CA GLU A 110 7.08 14.72 -2.77
C GLU A 110 6.98 14.71 -4.30
N ALA A 111 5.99 14.02 -4.87
CA ALA A 111 5.70 14.02 -6.30
C ALA A 111 4.74 15.14 -6.75
N GLY A 112 4.30 16.02 -5.85
CA GLY A 112 3.42 17.15 -6.22
C GLY A 112 1.95 16.93 -5.94
N ARG A 113 1.55 15.75 -5.45
CA ARG A 113 0.13 15.42 -5.31
C ARG A 113 -0.49 16.18 -4.15
N GLY A 114 -1.70 16.70 -4.37
CA GLY A 114 -2.46 17.40 -3.35
C GLY A 114 -2.77 16.50 -2.16
N ILE A 115 -2.90 17.09 -0.97
CA ILE A 115 -3.15 16.33 0.26
C ILE A 115 -4.46 15.54 0.21
N ASP A 116 -5.45 16.04 -0.52
CA ASP A 116 -6.74 15.37 -0.68
C ASP A 116 -6.65 14.15 -1.60
N GLU A 117 -5.87 14.23 -2.68
CA GLU A 117 -5.55 13.07 -3.52
C GLU A 117 -4.79 11.99 -2.74
N VAL A 118 -3.83 12.39 -1.90
CA VAL A 118 -3.09 11.45 -1.05
C VAL A 118 -4.02 10.79 -0.01
N LYS A 119 -4.97 11.54 0.55
CA LYS A 119 -5.97 10.99 1.49
C LYS A 119 -6.84 9.94 0.82
N GLU A 120 -7.33 10.23 -0.39
CA GLU A 120 -8.14 9.30 -1.17
C GLU A 120 -7.37 8.02 -1.51
N LEU A 121 -6.14 8.14 -2.00
CA LEU A 121 -5.29 6.99 -2.35
C LEU A 121 -4.93 6.11 -1.15
N LEU A 122 -4.81 6.70 0.04
CA LEU A 122 -4.58 5.94 1.27
C LEU A 122 -5.89 5.33 1.83
N GLY A 123 -7.05 5.86 1.46
CA GLY A 123 -8.36 5.39 1.90
C GLY A 123 -8.61 5.57 3.40
N HIS A 124 -8.22 6.73 3.97
CA HIS A 124 -8.52 7.07 5.36
C HIS A 124 -9.90 7.72 5.48
N ALA A 125 -10.76 7.16 6.34
CA ALA A 125 -12.05 7.76 6.70
C ALA A 125 -11.99 8.68 7.95
N SER A 126 -10.81 8.89 8.57
CA SER A 126 -10.64 9.86 9.66
C SER A 126 -9.24 10.49 9.71
N ILE A 127 -9.22 11.76 10.17
CA ILE A 127 -8.19 12.80 10.02
C ILE A 127 -6.99 12.67 10.98
N ALA A 128 -6.77 11.52 11.61
CA ALA A 128 -5.85 11.44 12.78
C ALA A 128 -4.37 11.10 12.47
N THR A 129 -3.85 11.29 11.25
CA THR A 129 -2.39 11.13 10.99
C THR A 129 -1.81 12.10 9.95
N THR A 130 -2.56 13.15 9.60
CA THR A 130 -2.17 14.11 8.57
C THR A 130 -1.04 15.04 9.02
N GLN A 131 -0.85 15.25 10.34
CA GLN A 131 0.21 16.10 10.90
C GLN A 131 1.63 15.67 10.51
N ILE A 132 1.87 14.37 10.31
CA ILE A 132 3.19 13.88 9.87
C ILE A 132 3.47 14.30 8.41
N TYR A 133 2.45 14.39 7.55
CA TYR A 133 2.60 14.78 6.15
C TYR A 133 2.63 16.30 5.94
N VAL A 134 2.11 17.07 6.91
CA VAL A 134 2.24 18.54 6.93
C VAL A 134 3.71 18.95 6.97
N HIS A 135 4.60 18.19 7.63
CA HIS A 135 6.03 18.52 7.65
C HIS A 135 6.69 18.46 6.27
N VAL A 136 6.28 17.51 5.41
CA VAL A 136 6.76 17.43 4.01
C VAL A 136 6.15 18.56 3.17
N SER A 137 4.87 18.89 3.41
CA SER A 137 4.20 20.03 2.78
C SER A 137 4.82 21.38 3.19
N ARG A 138 5.32 21.51 4.43
CA ARG A 138 5.86 22.77 4.96
C ARG A 138 7.12 23.20 4.22
N LYS A 139 8.03 22.26 3.93
CA LYS A 139 9.24 22.56 3.13
C LYS A 139 8.88 23.11 1.75
N ARG A 140 7.85 22.55 1.12
CA ARG A 140 7.34 23.05 -0.17
C ARG A 140 6.56 24.36 -0.09
N LEU A 141 5.80 24.58 0.99
CA LEU A 141 5.17 25.87 1.24
C LEU A 141 6.23 26.96 1.46
N GLU A 142 7.31 26.63 2.16
CA GLU A 142 8.46 27.53 2.32
C GLU A 142 9.19 27.76 0.98
N GLU A 143 9.39 26.74 0.15
CA GLU A 143 9.95 26.89 -1.20
C GLU A 143 9.05 27.72 -2.13
N ALA A 144 7.73 27.48 -2.12
CA ALA A 144 6.75 28.24 -2.91
C ALA A 144 6.64 29.69 -2.44
N ALA A 145 6.67 29.93 -1.13
CA ALA A 145 6.71 31.28 -0.56
C ALA A 145 8.01 32.01 -0.94
N ARG A 146 9.16 31.31 -0.99
CA ARG A 146 10.45 31.88 -1.44
C ARG A 146 10.54 32.09 -2.95
N ALA A 147 9.72 31.40 -3.74
CA ALA A 147 9.65 31.58 -5.18
C ALA A 147 8.81 32.81 -5.58
N LEU A 148 8.08 33.42 -4.64
CA LEU A 148 7.48 34.72 -4.87
C LEU A 148 8.58 35.77 -5.00
N PRO A 149 8.59 36.58 -6.07
CA PRO A 149 9.55 37.65 -6.20
C PRO A 149 9.40 38.62 -5.03
N ASP A 150 10.52 39.11 -4.52
CA ASP A 150 10.52 40.18 -3.52
C ASP A 150 9.93 41.43 -4.18
N VAL A 151 8.74 41.82 -3.71
CA VAL A 151 8.01 42.99 -4.20
C VAL A 151 8.32 44.25 -3.40
N LEU A 152 9.18 44.16 -2.37
CA LEU A 152 9.57 45.28 -1.52
C LEU A 152 11.05 45.65 -1.65
N GLY A 153 11.87 44.83 -2.31
CA GLY A 153 13.26 45.15 -2.67
C GLY A 153 14.29 44.66 -1.66
#